data_AF-A0A950R0M3-F1
#
_entry.id   AF-A0A950R0M3-F1
#
_cell.length_a   1.000
_cell.length_b   1.000
_cell.length_c   1.000
_cell.angle_alpha   90.00
_cell.angle_beta   90.00
_cell.angle_gamma   90.00
#
_symmetry.space_group_name_H-M   'P 1'
#
loop_
_entity.id
_entity.type
_entity.pdbx_description
1 polymer ?
#
loop_
_entity_poly.entity_id
_entity_poly.type
_entity_poly.pdbx_seq_one_letter_code
_entity_poly.pdbx_strand_id
1 'polypeptide(L)'
;LAARQDFLIESGFAERRGPNVIYKKALLATLRDRELEVLAARIHAETGLIPRPVEEGQPFSGVYRASTQLISGRFAMLDDGIGFTLVPWLPAIEKQLGRELTITVRGDLASWEISRKRDVSR
;
A
#
# COMPACT_ATOMS: atom_id res chain seq x y z
N LEU A 1 -6.87 -9.31 32.50
CA LEU A 1 -6.20 -8.23 31.73
C LEU A 1 -4.70 -8.47 31.48
N ALA A 2 -4.06 -9.50 32.07
CA ALA A 2 -2.62 -9.74 31.93
C ALA A 2 -2.21 -10.52 30.66
N ALA A 3 -3.07 -11.40 30.14
CA ALA A 3 -2.75 -12.23 28.96
C ALA A 3 -2.58 -11.47 27.63
N ARG A 4 -2.84 -10.16 27.61
CA ARG A 4 -2.72 -9.29 26.42
C ARG A 4 -1.33 -8.67 26.28
N GLN A 5 -0.58 -8.55 27.37
CA GLN A 5 0.74 -7.91 27.39
C GLN A 5 1.85 -8.84 26.91
N ASP A 6 1.77 -10.13 27.22
CA ASP A 6 2.87 -11.06 26.91
C ASP A 6 2.93 -11.42 25.43
N PHE A 7 1.78 -11.48 24.73
CA PHE A 7 1.73 -11.72 23.28
C PHE A 7 2.34 -10.56 22.46
N LEU A 8 2.40 -9.36 23.04
CA LEU A 8 2.92 -8.17 22.37
C LEU A 8 4.45 -8.07 22.43
N ILE A 9 5.10 -8.83 23.32
CA ILE A 9 6.57 -8.89 23.44
C ILE A 9 7.15 -9.95 22.50
N GLU A 10 6.48 -11.10 22.34
CA GLU A 10 6.94 -12.20 21.47
C GLU A 10 6.87 -11.88 19.96
N SER A 11 6.02 -10.93 19.57
CA SER A 11 5.79 -10.61 18.15
C SER A 11 6.66 -9.45 17.61
N GLY A 12 7.62 -8.97 18.41
CA GLY A 12 8.51 -7.85 18.02
C GLY A 12 7.85 -6.46 18.07
N PHE A 13 6.70 -6.31 18.74
CA PHE A 13 5.94 -5.06 18.81
C PHE A 13 6.30 -4.15 20.00
N ALA A 14 7.33 -4.49 20.79
CA ALA A 14 7.85 -3.63 21.85
C ALA A 14 9.35 -3.90 22.09
N GLU A 15 10.17 -2.85 22.05
CA GLU A 15 11.53 -2.87 22.60
C GLU A 15 11.54 -2.00 23.87
N ARG A 16 11.92 -2.58 25.01
CA ARG A 16 12.01 -1.86 26.28
C ARG A 16 13.33 -1.06 26.32
N ARG A 17 13.28 0.23 26.03
CA ARG A 17 14.33 1.17 26.45
C ARG A 17 13.92 1.90 27.74
N GLY A 18 14.20 1.28 28.88
CA GLY A 18 14.06 1.90 30.20
C GLY A 18 12.59 2.18 30.61
N PRO A 19 12.32 3.24 31.39
CA PRO A 19 11.01 3.47 32.03
C PRO A 19 9.91 3.99 31.10
N ASN A 20 10.20 4.29 29.83
CA ASN A 20 9.22 4.82 28.88
C ASN A 20 8.88 3.79 27.79
N VAL A 21 7.61 3.40 27.72
CA VAL A 21 7.10 2.54 26.64
C VAL A 21 6.58 3.43 25.50
N ILE A 22 7.27 3.42 24.36
CA ILE A 22 6.86 4.18 23.17
C ILE A 22 5.84 3.35 22.40
N TYR A 23 4.56 3.55 22.70
CA TYR A 23 3.45 3.14 21.83
C TYR A 23 3.12 4.31 20.90
N LYS A 24 3.14 4.15 19.55
CA LYS A 24 2.32 4.96 18.61
C LYS A 24 2.46 4.64 17.11
N LYS A 25 3.59 4.17 16.58
CA LYS A 25 3.76 3.99 15.11
C LYS A 25 3.18 2.69 14.54
N ALA A 26 3.35 1.57 15.24
CA ALA A 26 2.88 0.26 14.73
C ALA A 26 1.35 0.14 14.69
N LEU A 27 0.62 0.78 15.63
CA LEU A 27 -0.85 0.69 15.68
C LEU A 27 -1.52 1.34 14.46
N LEU A 28 -1.01 2.48 14.00
CA LEU A 28 -1.54 3.16 12.80
C LEU A 28 -1.24 2.36 11.53
N ALA A 29 -0.07 1.72 11.45
CA ALA A 29 0.26 0.81 10.36
C ALA A 29 -0.70 -0.39 10.34
N THR A 30 -0.95 -1.03 11.48
CA THR A 30 -1.90 -2.16 11.55
C THR A 30 -3.33 -1.77 11.17
N LEU A 31 -3.76 -0.55 11.51
CA LEU A 31 -5.09 -0.06 11.10
C LEU A 31 -5.15 0.18 9.60
N ARG A 32 -4.13 0.84 9.03
CA ARG A 32 -4.00 1.03 7.58
C ARG A 32 -4.02 -0.31 6.85
N ASP A 33 -3.23 -1.28 7.31
CA ASP A 33 -3.11 -2.56 6.63
C ASP A 33 -4.45 -3.31 6.63
N ARG A 34 -5.22 -3.23 7.72
CA ARG A 34 -6.60 -3.76 7.77
C ARG A 34 -7.56 -3.03 6.82
N GLU A 35 -7.49 -1.71 6.73
CA GLU A 35 -8.30 -0.95 5.77
C GLU A 35 -7.98 -1.36 4.33
N LEU A 36 -6.70 -1.56 4.02
CA LEU A 36 -6.24 -2.01 2.71
C LEU A 36 -6.66 -3.45 2.42
N GLU A 37 -6.60 -4.37 3.40
CA GLU A 37 -7.09 -5.74 3.26
C GLU A 37 -8.59 -5.78 2.94
N VAL A 38 -9.40 -4.98 3.66
CA VAL A 38 -10.85 -4.89 3.42
C VAL A 38 -11.14 -4.33 2.04
N LEU A 39 -10.44 -3.25 1.64
CA LEU A 39 -10.60 -2.66 0.31
C LEU A 39 -10.16 -3.65 -0.80
N ALA A 40 -9.05 -4.35 -0.58
CA ALA A 40 -8.52 -5.33 -1.52
C ALA A 40 -9.50 -6.51 -1.71
N ALA A 41 -10.04 -7.05 -0.62
CA ALA A 41 -11.05 -8.11 -0.67
C ALA A 41 -12.31 -7.66 -1.41
N ARG A 42 -12.74 -6.41 -1.19
CA ARG A 42 -13.89 -5.83 -1.90
C ARG A 42 -13.65 -5.71 -3.40
N ILE A 43 -12.50 -5.14 -3.81
CA ILE A 43 -12.14 -5.01 -5.22
C ILE A 43 -12.05 -6.39 -5.87
N HIS A 44 -11.46 -7.37 -5.19
CA HIS A 44 -11.41 -8.74 -5.66
C HIS A 44 -12.81 -9.32 -5.89
N ALA A 45 -13.73 -9.16 -4.95
CA ALA A 45 -15.10 -9.65 -5.08
C ALA A 45 -15.89 -8.95 -6.20
N GLU A 46 -15.66 -7.65 -6.43
CA GLU A 46 -16.38 -6.86 -7.43
C GLU A 46 -15.80 -7.02 -8.85
N THR A 47 -14.49 -7.20 -8.98
CA THR A 47 -13.78 -7.17 -10.29
C THR A 47 -13.13 -8.48 -10.69
N GLY A 48 -12.95 -9.42 -9.75
CA GLY A 48 -12.18 -10.65 -9.94
C GLY A 48 -10.66 -10.46 -9.95
N LEU A 49 -10.15 -9.23 -9.88
CA LEU A 49 -8.71 -8.97 -9.86
C LEU A 49 -8.08 -9.49 -8.57
N ILE A 50 -6.89 -10.09 -8.66
CA ILE A 50 -6.19 -10.65 -7.50
C ILE A 50 -5.37 -9.54 -6.82
N PRO A 51 -5.53 -9.30 -5.51
CA PRO A 51 -4.69 -8.35 -4.81
C PRO A 51 -3.25 -8.88 -4.71
N ARG A 52 -2.30 -8.05 -5.10
CA ARG A 52 -0.87 -8.35 -5.07
C ARG A 52 -0.19 -7.47 -4.01
N PRO A 53 0.64 -8.06 -3.12
CA PRO A 53 1.44 -7.26 -2.22
C PRO A 53 2.55 -6.54 -3.00
N VAL A 54 2.90 -5.33 -2.55
CA VAL A 54 4.09 -4.63 -3.02
C VAL A 54 5.26 -5.07 -2.16
N GLU A 55 6.26 -5.70 -2.76
CA GLU A 55 7.50 -6.01 -2.07
C GLU A 55 8.34 -4.74 -1.88
N GLU A 56 8.83 -4.53 -0.65
CA GLU A 56 9.62 -3.36 -0.33
C GLU A 56 10.89 -3.31 -1.19
N GLY A 57 11.17 -2.14 -1.77
CA GLY A 57 12.31 -1.90 -2.62
C GLY A 57 12.19 -2.45 -4.04
N GLN A 58 11.15 -3.23 -4.36
CA GLN A 58 10.89 -3.70 -5.72
C GLN A 58 9.94 -2.76 -6.47
N PRO A 59 10.22 -2.46 -7.76
CA PRO A 59 9.31 -1.70 -8.58
C PRO A 59 8.07 -2.53 -8.94
N PHE A 60 6.91 -1.93 -8.79
CA PHE A 60 5.64 -2.45 -9.31
C PHE A 60 5.18 -1.54 -10.45
N SER A 61 4.94 -2.12 -11.63
CA SER A 61 4.41 -1.39 -12.80
C SER A 61 2.96 -1.79 -13.04
N GLY A 62 2.08 -0.80 -13.23
CA GLY A 62 0.69 -1.03 -13.54
C GLY A 62 -0.04 0.23 -14.01
N VAL A 63 -1.19 0.05 -14.64
CA VAL A 63 -2.05 1.13 -15.08
C VAL A 63 -2.74 1.75 -13.87
N TYR A 64 -2.62 3.07 -13.70
CA TYR A 64 -3.37 3.79 -12.67
C TYR A 64 -4.86 3.84 -13.03
N ARG A 65 -5.68 3.08 -12.28
CA ARG A 65 -7.11 2.92 -12.58
C ARG A 65 -8.01 3.85 -11.80
N ALA A 66 -7.70 4.08 -10.53
CA ALA A 66 -8.51 4.87 -9.62
C ALA A 66 -7.72 5.22 -8.36
N SER A 67 -8.18 6.22 -7.63
CA SER A 67 -7.76 6.46 -6.25
C SER A 67 -8.95 6.42 -5.30
N THR A 68 -8.71 5.94 -4.08
CA THR A 68 -9.72 5.80 -3.03
C THR A 68 -9.25 6.53 -1.78
N GLN A 69 -10.16 7.29 -1.16
CA GLN A 69 -9.95 7.91 0.13
C GLN A 69 -10.29 6.91 1.24
N LEU A 70 -9.31 6.57 2.07
CA LEU A 70 -9.44 5.79 3.30
C LEU A 70 -9.29 6.70 4.52
N ILE A 71 -9.52 6.15 5.72
CA ILE A 71 -9.33 6.87 6.98
C ILE A 71 -7.83 7.16 7.17
N SER A 72 -6.98 6.20 6.82
CA SER A 72 -5.52 6.31 6.86
C SER A 72 -4.89 7.20 5.77
N GLY A 73 -5.64 7.63 4.75
CA GLY A 73 -5.12 8.45 3.65
C GLY A 73 -5.68 8.08 2.28
N ARG A 74 -5.13 8.66 1.23
CA ARG A 74 -5.53 8.35 -0.16
C ARG A 74 -4.58 7.31 -0.77
N PHE A 75 -5.17 6.32 -1.43
CA PHE A 75 -4.44 5.25 -2.08
C PHE A 75 -4.80 5.17 -3.56
N ALA A 76 -3.81 4.87 -4.38
CA ALA A 76 -3.94 4.63 -5.81
C ALA A 76 -3.99 3.13 -6.07
N MET A 77 -4.85 2.73 -6.99
CA MET A 77 -4.93 1.37 -7.51
C MET A 77 -4.14 1.28 -8.80
N LEU A 78 -3.12 0.43 -8.81
CA LEU A 78 -2.36 0.05 -10.00
C LEU A 78 -2.76 -1.35 -10.44
N ASP A 79 -3.07 -1.51 -11.71
CA ASP A 79 -3.51 -2.76 -12.33
C ASP A 79 -2.46 -3.23 -13.34
N ASP A 80 -1.86 -4.40 -13.11
CA ASP A 80 -0.85 -5.00 -14.00
C ASP A 80 -1.47 -5.89 -15.09
N GLY A 81 -2.80 -5.98 -15.15
CA GLY A 81 -3.57 -6.85 -16.05
C GLY A 81 -3.77 -8.28 -15.54
N ILE A 82 -3.07 -8.68 -14.47
CA ILE A 82 -3.17 -9.99 -13.81
C ILE A 82 -3.78 -9.85 -12.42
N GLY A 83 -3.50 -8.73 -11.76
CA GLY A 83 -3.97 -8.35 -10.46
C GLY A 83 -3.82 -6.87 -10.23
N PHE A 84 -3.96 -6.46 -8.99
CA PHE A 84 -3.85 -5.05 -8.62
C PHE A 84 -3.12 -4.87 -7.31
N THR A 85 -2.60 -3.66 -7.15
CA THR A 85 -1.86 -3.21 -5.99
C THR A 85 -2.47 -1.90 -5.51
N LEU A 86 -2.57 -1.74 -4.18
CA LEU A 86 -2.94 -0.49 -3.54
C LEU A 86 -1.69 0.17 -2.96
N VAL A 87 -1.42 1.41 -3.38
CA VAL A 87 -0.20 2.14 -3.01
C VAL A 87 -0.51 3.58 -2.57
N PRO A 88 0.32 4.21 -1.73
CA PRO A 88 0.10 5.58 -1.31
C PRO A 88 -0.01 6.53 -2.51
N TRP A 89 -1.11 7.26 -2.61
CA TRP A 89 -1.34 8.17 -3.73
C TRP A 89 -0.52 9.46 -3.60
N LEU A 90 -0.08 10.02 -4.73
CA LEU A 90 0.55 11.35 -4.80
C LEU A 90 -0.23 12.31 -5.69
N PRO A 91 -0.34 13.60 -5.33
CA PRO A 91 -1.02 14.60 -6.18
C PRO A 91 -0.48 14.68 -7.61
N ALA A 92 0.82 14.42 -7.81
CA ALA A 92 1.46 14.45 -9.11
C ALA A 92 0.91 13.38 -10.09
N ILE A 93 0.38 12.27 -9.58
CA ILE A 93 -0.14 11.17 -10.41
C ILE A 93 -1.62 11.34 -10.77
N GLU A 94 -2.33 12.33 -10.20
CA GLU A 94 -3.78 12.50 -10.42
C GLU A 94 -4.14 12.61 -11.90
N LYS A 95 -3.32 13.36 -12.67
CA LYS A 95 -3.50 13.56 -14.12
C LYS A 95 -3.03 12.38 -14.97
N GLN A 96 -2.52 11.31 -14.36
CA GLN A 96 -1.99 10.13 -15.05
C GLN A 96 -2.98 8.96 -15.07
N LEU A 97 -4.27 9.23 -14.82
CA LEU A 97 -5.32 8.21 -14.88
C LEU A 97 -5.30 7.50 -16.25
N GLY A 98 -5.36 6.17 -16.22
CA GLY A 98 -5.30 5.32 -17.40
C GLY A 98 -3.89 5.19 -18.01
N ARG A 99 -2.85 5.74 -17.39
CA ARG A 99 -1.46 5.55 -17.81
C ARG A 99 -0.75 4.52 -16.95
N GLU A 100 0.23 3.85 -17.56
CA GLU A 100 1.14 2.98 -16.85
C GLU A 100 2.09 3.80 -15.99
N LEU A 101 2.13 3.45 -14.71
CA LEU A 101 3.00 4.03 -13.71
C LEU A 101 3.82 2.91 -13.07
N THR A 102 5.05 3.23 -12.72
CA THR A 102 5.91 2.39 -11.91
C THR A 102 6.08 3.03 -10.55
N ILE A 103 5.90 2.25 -9.49
CA ILE A 103 6.10 2.69 -8.11
C ILE A 103 7.11 1.79 -7.43
N THR A 104 8.01 2.38 -6.65
CA THR A 104 8.86 1.64 -5.70
C THR A 104 8.59 2.16 -4.30
N VAL A 105 8.16 1.28 -3.39
CA VAL A 105 7.86 1.61 -1.98
C VAL A 105 9.05 1.21 -1.10
N ARG A 106 9.50 2.11 -0.22
CA ARG A 106 10.56 1.89 0.78
C ARG A 106 10.11 2.49 2.11
N GLY A 107 9.67 1.66 3.04
CA GLY A 107 8.99 2.08 4.27
C GLY A 107 7.82 3.02 3.97
N ASP A 108 7.89 4.25 4.48
CA ASP A 108 6.86 5.28 4.26
C ASP A 108 7.10 6.12 2.98
N LEU A 109 8.19 5.87 2.24
CA LEU A 109 8.54 6.61 1.03
C LEU A 109 8.09 5.85 -0.21
N ALA A 110 7.47 6.55 -1.14
CA ALA A 110 7.09 6.02 -2.45
C ALA A 110 7.73 6.86 -3.57
N SER A 111 8.49 6.21 -4.44
CA SER A 111 9.02 6.82 -5.67
C SER A 111 8.13 6.44 -6.84
N TRP A 112 7.78 7.41 -7.67
CA TRP A 112 6.89 7.25 -8.82
C TRP A 112 7.60 7.60 -10.11
N GLU A 113 7.49 6.72 -11.10
CA GLU A 113 7.98 6.92 -12.46
C GLU A 113 6.81 6.76 -13.43
N ILE A 114 6.64 7.74 -14.32
CA ILE A 114 5.59 7.69 -15.35
C ILE A 114 6.21 7.00 -16.58
N SER A 115 5.69 5.83 -16.95
CA SER A 115 6.12 5.17 -18.17
C SER A 115 5.77 6.05 -19.37
N ARG A 116 6.78 6.50 -20.12
CA ARG A 116 6.53 7.16 -21.41
C ARG A 116 5.93 6.10 -22.33
N LYS A 117 4.70 6.35 -22.77
CA LYS A 117 3.98 5.55 -23.77
C LYS A 117 4.98 5.22 -24.89
N ARG A 118 5.42 3.95 -24.99
CA ARG A 118 6.11 3.49 -26.19
C ARG A 118 5.04 3.50 -27.27
N ASP A 119 5.03 4.55 -28.08
CA ASP A 119 4.38 4.49 -29.38
C ASP A 119 5.08 3.36 -30.12
N VAL A 120 4.45 2.18 -30.17
CA VAL A 120 4.84 1.16 -31.12
C VAL A 120 4.36 1.68 -32.47
N SER A 121 5.18 2.53 -33.06
CA SER A 121 5.04 2.95 -34.44
C SER A 121 5.18 1.70 -35.29
N ARG A 122 4.11 1.32 -35.99
CA ARG A 122 4.11 0.26 -37.00
C ARG A 122 3.97 0.88 -38.38
#